data_AF-A0A953J0F7-F1
#
_entry.id   AF-A0A953J0F7-F1
#
_cell.length_a   1.000
_cell.length_b   1.000
_cell.length_c   1.000
_cell.angle_alpha   90.00
_cell.angle_beta   90.00
_cell.angle_gamma   90.00
#
_symmetry.space_group_name_H-M   'P 1'
#
loop_
_entity.id
_entity.type
_entity.pdbx_description
1 polymer ?
#
loop_
_entity_poly.entity_id
_entity_poly.type
_entity_poly.pdbx_seq_one_letter_code
_entity_poly.pdbx_strand_id
1 'polypeptide(L)'
;MALSSPGIGSGLDINGLVSQLMALEQRPLSLLNTKEAKLQAQLSAYGSLKGALSSFQSAVAALATPARFTAVKASVADGTIFSASAAATASASSYSVEVQTLAQAQKLKSGTFAATSTSVGSGTLTIQFGTYSGGSFTLNPEKSAKTISIASGQASLAGVRDAINAADAGVSASIINDGSGYRLVVASKDAGLANALKISVADDDANDT
;
A
#
# COMPACT_ATOMS: atom_id res chain seq x y z
N MET A 1 -30.58 -85.65 29.34
CA MET A 1 -29.88 -84.40 29.67
C MET A 1 -30.94 -83.37 30.02
N ALA A 2 -31.11 -83.07 31.32
CA ALA A 2 -32.11 -82.14 31.79
C ALA A 2 -31.66 -80.70 31.48
N LEU A 3 -32.48 -79.98 30.72
CA LEU A 3 -32.42 -78.51 30.69
C LEU A 3 -33.04 -78.04 32.01
N SER A 4 -32.19 -77.74 32.99
CA SER A 4 -32.63 -77.09 34.23
C SER A 4 -32.99 -75.64 33.88
N SER A 5 -34.28 -75.34 34.02
CA SER A 5 -34.86 -74.01 34.01
C SER A 5 -34.62 -73.37 35.38
N PRO A 6 -33.83 -72.28 35.47
CA PRO A 6 -33.82 -71.43 36.64
C PRO A 6 -34.68 -70.21 36.31
N GLY A 7 -35.99 -70.42 36.40
CA GLY A 7 -36.88 -69.35 36.76
C GLY A 7 -36.56 -68.86 38.17
N ILE A 8 -36.67 -67.53 38.33
CA ILE A 8 -37.33 -66.89 39.47
C ILE A 8 -36.74 -67.23 40.86
N GLY A 9 -35.52 -66.76 41.13
CA GLY A 9 -34.91 -66.81 42.46
C GLY A 9 -33.39 -66.56 42.50
N SER A 10 -32.72 -66.61 41.36
CA SER A 10 -31.31 -66.23 41.27
C SER A 10 -31.18 -64.72 41.37
N GLY A 11 -30.09 -64.21 41.93
CA GLY A 11 -29.62 -62.85 41.67
C GLY A 11 -29.31 -62.70 40.18
N LEU A 12 -30.35 -62.74 39.35
CA LEU A 12 -30.36 -62.41 37.95
C LEU A 12 -29.95 -60.96 37.94
N ASP A 13 -28.68 -60.75 37.59
CA ASP A 13 -28.17 -59.44 37.29
C ASP A 13 -28.84 -58.99 36.00
N ILE A 14 -30.11 -58.59 36.12
CA ILE A 14 -30.93 -58.06 35.03
C ILE A 14 -30.21 -56.84 34.46
N ASN A 15 -29.54 -56.07 35.31
CA ASN A 15 -28.67 -54.98 34.88
C ASN A 15 -27.49 -55.49 34.04
N GLY A 16 -26.87 -56.61 34.41
CA GLY A 16 -25.82 -57.29 33.65
C GLY A 16 -26.30 -57.89 32.33
N LEU A 17 -27.46 -58.54 32.29
CA LEU A 17 -28.06 -59.09 31.06
C LEU A 17 -28.50 -57.96 30.12
N VAL A 18 -29.12 -56.90 30.65
CA VAL A 18 -29.49 -55.69 29.90
C VAL A 18 -28.22 -55.01 29.39
N SER A 19 -27.16 -54.91 30.19
CA SER A 19 -25.87 -54.38 29.76
C SER A 19 -25.24 -55.22 28.63
N GLN A 20 -25.30 -56.55 28.72
CA GLN A 20 -24.82 -57.46 27.67
C GLN A 20 -25.65 -57.36 26.38
N LEU A 21 -26.98 -57.27 26.47
CA LEU A 21 -27.87 -57.07 25.31
C LEU A 21 -27.67 -55.68 24.69
N MET A 22 -27.56 -54.63 25.52
CA MET A 22 -27.24 -53.28 25.05
C MET A 22 -25.87 -53.21 24.39
N ALA A 23 -24.85 -53.89 24.92
CA ALA A 23 -23.54 -53.96 24.28
C ALA A 23 -23.61 -54.66 22.91
N LEU A 24 -24.49 -55.64 22.76
CA LEU A 24 -24.75 -56.33 21.50
C LEU A 24 -25.51 -55.45 20.50
N GLU A 25 -26.51 -54.71 20.97
CA GLU A 25 -27.24 -53.70 20.19
C GLU A 25 -26.36 -52.49 19.82
N GLN A 26 -25.32 -52.17 20.59
CA GLN A 26 -24.34 -51.12 20.30
C GLN A 26 -23.26 -51.53 19.30
N ARG A 27 -23.12 -52.82 18.95
CA ARG A 27 -22.17 -53.28 17.91
C ARG A 27 -22.28 -52.53 16.58
N PRO A 28 -23.47 -52.31 15.98
CA PRO A 28 -23.59 -51.52 14.75
C PRO A 28 -23.08 -50.07 14.91
N LEU A 29 -23.28 -49.44 16.08
CA LEU A 29 -22.74 -48.11 16.39
C LEU A 29 -21.20 -48.13 16.45
N SER A 30 -20.61 -49.14 17.10
CA SER A 30 -19.16 -49.31 17.15
C SER A 30 -18.54 -49.52 15.76
N LEU A 31 -19.21 -50.31 14.89
CA LEU A 31 -18.80 -50.49 13.50
C LEU A 31 -18.88 -49.18 12.69
N LEU A 32 -19.92 -48.37 12.90
CA LEU A 32 -20.05 -47.05 12.27
C LEU A 32 -18.97 -46.09 12.77
N ASN A 33 -18.70 -46.01 14.08
CA ASN A 33 -17.63 -45.19 14.64
C ASN A 33 -16.26 -45.60 14.09
N THR A 34 -16.01 -46.90 13.91
CA THR A 34 -14.76 -47.39 13.31
C THR A 34 -14.64 -46.98 11.83
N LYS A 35 -15.75 -47.02 11.08
CA LYS A 35 -15.79 -46.53 9.69
C LYS A 35 -15.57 -45.03 9.62
N GLU A 36 -16.20 -44.26 10.51
CA GLU A 36 -16.03 -42.81 10.60
C GLU A 36 -14.59 -42.44 10.91
N ALA A 37 -13.98 -43.06 11.93
CA ALA A 37 -12.57 -42.84 12.27
C ALA A 37 -11.64 -43.15 11.09
N LYS A 38 -11.90 -44.23 10.34
CA LYS A 38 -11.13 -44.57 9.13
C LYS A 38 -11.29 -43.52 8.04
N LEU A 39 -12.51 -43.06 7.77
CA LEU A 39 -12.79 -42.02 6.78
C LEU A 39 -12.17 -40.68 7.18
N GLN A 40 -12.20 -40.32 8.46
CA GLN A 40 -11.59 -39.10 8.99
C GLN A 40 -10.06 -39.14 8.90
N ALA A 41 -9.44 -40.29 9.16
CA ALA A 41 -8.01 -40.50 8.95
C ALA A 41 -7.64 -40.40 7.45
N GLN A 42 -8.44 -41.01 6.57
CA GLN A 42 -8.26 -40.89 5.13
C GLN A 42 -8.41 -39.43 4.65
N LEU A 43 -9.44 -38.72 5.11
CA LEU A 43 -9.67 -37.32 4.78
C LEU A 43 -8.49 -36.44 5.21
N SER A 44 -7.97 -36.65 6.41
CA SER A 44 -6.78 -35.94 6.91
C SER A 44 -5.54 -36.24 6.06
N ALA A 45 -5.33 -37.50 5.69
CA ALA A 45 -4.22 -37.90 4.81
C ALA A 45 -4.32 -37.26 3.42
N TYR A 46 -5.52 -37.25 2.81
CA TYR A 46 -5.76 -36.55 1.55
C TYR A 46 -5.60 -35.03 1.68
N GLY A 47 -6.01 -34.44 2.81
CA GLY A 47 -5.79 -33.02 3.12
C GLY A 47 -4.31 -32.66 3.15
N SER A 48 -3.50 -33.46 3.85
CA SER A 48 -2.04 -33.30 3.90
C SER A 48 -1.40 -33.47 2.52
N LEU A 49 -1.81 -34.48 1.75
CA LEU A 49 -1.33 -34.70 0.38
C LEU A 49 -1.67 -33.51 -0.53
N LYS A 50 -2.90 -33.02 -0.46
CA LYS A 50 -3.35 -31.84 -1.22
C LYS A 50 -2.52 -30.60 -0.84
N GLY A 51 -2.24 -30.39 0.44
CA GLY A 51 -1.40 -29.29 0.91
C GLY A 51 0.03 -29.37 0.37
N ALA A 52 0.63 -30.57 0.42
CA ALA A 52 1.95 -30.81 -0.14
C ALA A 52 1.98 -30.59 -1.66
N LEU A 53 0.97 -31.07 -2.39
CA LEU A 53 0.89 -30.93 -3.84
C LEU A 53 0.65 -29.47 -4.27
N SER A 54 -0.16 -28.73 -3.51
CA SER A 54 -0.36 -27.28 -3.73
C SER A 54 0.93 -26.48 -3.55
N SER A 55 1.71 -26.82 -2.51
CA SER A 55 3.02 -26.20 -2.26
C SER A 55 4.00 -26.51 -3.39
N PHE A 56 4.04 -27.76 -3.84
CA PHE A 56 4.86 -28.19 -4.97
C PHE A 56 4.44 -27.48 -6.28
N GLN A 57 3.15 -27.41 -6.57
CA GLN A 57 2.62 -26.70 -7.73
C GLN A 57 3.06 -25.23 -7.73
N SER A 58 3.01 -24.57 -6.57
CA SER A 58 3.44 -23.18 -6.42
C SER A 58 4.95 -23.02 -6.70
N ALA A 59 5.78 -23.94 -6.21
CA ALA A 59 7.21 -23.94 -6.48
C ALA A 59 7.54 -24.13 -7.97
N VAL A 60 6.84 -25.07 -8.63
CA VAL A 60 7.00 -25.31 -10.08
C VAL A 60 6.53 -24.12 -10.90
N ALA A 61 5.41 -23.48 -10.54
CA ALA A 61 4.93 -22.28 -11.22
C ALA A 61 5.93 -21.11 -11.11
N ALA A 62 6.56 -20.94 -9.94
CA ALA A 62 7.61 -19.95 -9.75
C ALA A 62 8.84 -20.23 -10.63
N LEU A 63 9.22 -21.51 -10.76
CA LEU A 63 10.33 -21.94 -11.61
C LEU A 63 9.99 -21.86 -13.11
N ALA A 64 8.72 -22.02 -13.48
CA ALA A 64 8.27 -21.98 -14.88
C ALA A 64 8.27 -20.56 -15.49
N THR A 65 8.64 -19.52 -14.73
CA THR A 65 8.65 -18.13 -15.19
C THR A 65 9.97 -17.80 -15.91
N PRO A 66 10.02 -17.70 -17.26
CA PRO A 66 11.27 -17.55 -18.01
C PRO A 66 12.03 -16.26 -17.67
N ALA A 67 11.31 -15.19 -17.34
CA ALA A 67 11.87 -13.89 -16.94
C ALA A 67 12.76 -13.94 -15.69
N ARG A 68 12.66 -14.99 -14.87
CA ARG A 68 13.54 -15.21 -13.70
C ARG A 68 14.94 -15.68 -14.10
N PHE A 69 15.08 -16.36 -15.23
CA PHE A 69 16.37 -16.87 -15.71
C PHE A 69 17.13 -15.86 -16.57
N THR A 70 16.44 -14.88 -17.13
CA THR A 70 17.04 -13.75 -17.86
C THR A 70 17.26 -12.54 -16.98
N ALA A 71 17.00 -12.65 -15.67
CA ALA A 71 17.14 -11.55 -14.73
C ALA A 71 18.61 -11.12 -14.64
N VAL A 72 18.87 -9.85 -14.96
CA VAL A 72 20.18 -9.24 -14.80
C VAL A 72 20.24 -8.50 -13.47
N LYS A 73 21.42 -8.51 -12.84
CA LYS A 73 21.69 -7.73 -11.63
C LYS A 73 22.50 -6.50 -12.00
N ALA A 74 22.02 -5.32 -11.60
CA ALA A 74 22.82 -4.10 -11.66
C ALA A 74 23.84 -4.11 -10.50
N SER A 75 25.09 -3.80 -10.82
CA SER A 75 26.15 -3.57 -9.84
C SER A 75 26.77 -2.20 -10.10
N VAL A 76 26.92 -1.40 -9.05
CA VAL A 76 27.51 -0.07 -9.12
C VAL A 76 28.83 -0.08 -8.37
N ALA A 77 29.84 0.62 -8.90
CA ALA A 77 31.16 0.69 -8.29
C ALA A 77 31.14 1.43 -6.94
N ASP A 78 30.41 2.55 -6.87
CA ASP A 78 30.20 3.32 -5.64
C ASP A 78 28.70 3.54 -5.41
N GLY A 79 28.13 2.78 -4.47
CA GLY A 79 26.73 2.86 -4.09
C GLY A 79 26.36 4.10 -3.26
N THR A 80 27.34 4.92 -2.84
CA THR A 80 27.07 6.16 -2.10
C THR A 80 26.66 7.31 -3.03
N ILE A 81 27.07 7.24 -4.31
CA ILE A 81 26.78 8.27 -5.32
C ILE A 81 25.43 8.00 -5.99
N PHE A 82 25.21 6.76 -6.46
CA PHE A 82 23.94 6.36 -7.06
C PHE A 82 23.67 4.87 -6.87
N SER A 83 22.39 4.50 -6.98
CA SER A 83 21.99 3.11 -7.07
C SER A 83 21.34 2.85 -8.43
N ALA A 84 21.42 1.59 -8.88
CA ALA A 84 20.80 1.15 -10.12
C ALA A 84 20.04 -0.15 -9.88
N SER A 85 18.91 -0.30 -10.56
CA SER A 85 18.18 -1.55 -10.68
C SER A 85 18.01 -1.88 -12.16
N ALA A 86 17.91 -3.17 -12.47
CA ALA A 86 17.73 -3.63 -13.83
C ALA A 86 16.38 -4.34 -13.96
N ALA A 87 15.63 -4.02 -15.00
CA ALA A 87 14.40 -4.72 -15.34
C ALA A 87 14.72 -6.12 -15.90
N ALA A 88 13.75 -7.03 -15.89
CA ALA A 88 13.93 -8.39 -16.40
C ALA A 88 14.24 -8.47 -17.91
N THR A 89 14.00 -7.38 -18.64
CA THR A 89 14.27 -7.21 -20.08
C THR A 89 15.59 -6.49 -20.36
N ALA A 90 16.31 -6.06 -19.32
CA ALA A 90 17.57 -5.33 -19.51
C ALA A 90 18.66 -6.27 -20.03
N SER A 91 19.44 -5.77 -21.01
CA SER A 91 20.56 -6.51 -21.58
C SER A 91 21.80 -6.39 -20.69
N ALA A 92 22.57 -7.47 -20.58
CA ALA A 92 23.83 -7.47 -19.85
C ALA A 92 24.88 -6.62 -20.58
N SER A 93 25.28 -5.49 -19.96
CA SER A 93 26.31 -4.60 -20.50
C SER A 93 26.93 -3.77 -19.38
N SER A 94 28.11 -3.20 -19.65
CA SER A 94 28.82 -2.29 -18.76
C SER A 94 28.63 -0.85 -19.22
N TYR A 95 28.31 0.04 -18.28
CA TYR A 95 28.08 1.46 -18.54
C TYR A 95 28.99 2.33 -17.67
N SER A 96 29.56 3.38 -18.26
CA SER A 96 30.25 4.44 -17.52
C SER A 96 29.27 5.58 -17.30
N VAL A 97 29.10 6.00 -16.04
CA VAL A 97 28.13 7.02 -15.63
C VAL A 97 28.84 8.07 -14.79
N GLU A 98 28.67 9.33 -15.16
CA GLU A 98 29.15 10.49 -14.42
C GLU A 98 27.97 11.36 -13.99
N VAL A 99 27.90 11.69 -12.69
CA VAL A 99 26.85 12.54 -12.13
C VAL A 99 27.37 13.97 -12.07
N GLN A 100 26.90 14.83 -12.96
CA GLN A 100 27.30 16.24 -13.01
C GLN A 100 26.45 17.12 -12.08
N THR A 101 25.13 17.05 -12.21
CA THR A 101 24.18 17.86 -11.44
C THR A 101 22.94 17.09 -11.10
N LEU A 102 22.43 17.26 -9.89
CA LEU A 102 21.17 16.66 -9.46
C LEU A 102 19.98 17.49 -9.93
N ALA A 103 18.91 16.82 -10.34
CA ALA A 103 17.62 17.46 -10.52
C ALA A 103 17.13 18.01 -9.17
N GLN A 104 16.74 19.28 -9.15
CA GLN A 104 16.21 19.94 -7.96
C GLN A 104 14.75 20.34 -8.19
N ALA A 105 13.96 20.33 -7.13
CA ALA A 105 12.60 20.86 -7.13
C ALA A 105 12.62 22.36 -6.84
N GLN A 106 11.85 23.14 -7.61
CA GLN A 106 11.73 24.58 -7.36
C GLN A 106 10.96 24.84 -6.06
N LYS A 107 11.45 25.80 -5.28
CA LYS A 107 10.79 26.32 -4.09
C LYS A 107 10.59 27.82 -4.25
N LEU A 108 9.36 28.28 -4.06
CA LEU A 108 8.99 29.68 -4.02
C LEU A 108 8.67 30.05 -2.58
N LYS A 109 9.08 31.24 -2.16
CA LYS A 109 8.76 31.80 -0.84
C LYS A 109 7.96 33.08 -1.01
N SER A 110 6.99 33.30 -0.13
CA SER A 110 6.26 34.56 -0.03
C SER A 110 7.07 35.66 0.65
N GLY A 111 6.47 36.85 0.72
CA GLY A 111 6.82 37.89 1.68
C GLY A 111 6.65 37.41 3.14
N THR A 112 6.96 38.30 4.08
CA THR A 112 6.87 38.03 5.51
C THR A 112 5.51 38.42 6.06
N PHE A 113 4.92 37.55 6.87
CA PHE A 113 3.68 37.78 7.60
C PHE A 113 3.91 37.76 9.12
N ALA A 114 3.10 38.51 9.87
CA ALA A 114 3.25 38.63 11.32
C ALA A 114 2.82 37.36 12.07
N ALA A 115 1.78 36.66 11.59
CA ALA A 115 1.26 35.44 12.19
C ALA A 115 0.74 34.46 11.14
N THR A 116 0.57 33.19 11.53
CA THR A 116 -0.06 32.17 10.69
C THR A 116 -1.56 32.42 10.47
N SER A 117 -2.19 33.18 11.36
CA SER A 117 -3.59 33.61 11.26
C SER A 117 -3.77 34.92 10.50
N THR A 118 -2.69 35.57 10.04
CA THR A 118 -2.78 36.79 9.24
C THR A 118 -3.62 36.52 7.99
N SER A 119 -4.60 37.39 7.75
CA SER A 119 -5.46 37.34 6.56
C SER A 119 -4.65 37.72 5.32
N VAL A 120 -4.76 36.90 4.27
CA VAL A 120 -4.07 37.02 2.98
C VAL A 120 -5.04 37.06 1.79
N GLY A 121 -6.34 37.18 2.06
CA GLY A 121 -7.37 37.27 1.02
C GLY A 121 -8.01 35.93 0.63
N SER A 122 -9.09 36.02 -0.14
CA SER A 122 -9.81 34.89 -0.73
C SER A 122 -9.81 35.01 -2.25
N GLY A 123 -9.96 33.90 -2.95
CA GLY A 123 -9.97 33.94 -4.41
C GLY A 123 -9.45 32.63 -4.99
N THR A 124 -8.80 32.71 -6.14
CA THR A 124 -8.38 31.54 -6.90
C THR A 124 -6.90 31.57 -7.22
N LEU A 125 -6.16 30.55 -6.77
CA LEU A 125 -4.78 30.31 -7.16
C LEU A 125 -4.73 29.35 -8.35
N THR A 126 -4.01 29.73 -9.39
CA THR A 126 -3.68 28.84 -10.52
C THR A 126 -2.20 28.49 -10.47
N ILE A 127 -1.91 27.20 -10.33
CA ILE A 127 -0.56 26.63 -10.34
C ILE A 127 -0.32 26.01 -11.70
N GLN A 128 0.75 26.47 -12.35
CA GLN A 128 1.20 25.99 -13.65
C GLN A 128 2.62 25.45 -13.52
N PHE A 129 2.88 24.36 -14.23
CA PHE A 129 4.19 23.74 -14.35
C PHE A 129 4.76 24.02 -15.73
N GLY A 130 6.05 24.29 -15.82
CA GLY A 130 6.67 24.66 -17.07
C GLY A 130 8.17 24.85 -16.95
N THR A 131 8.74 25.55 -17.92
CA THR A 131 10.16 25.92 -17.95
C THR A 131 10.29 27.43 -18.12
N TYR A 132 11.26 28.03 -17.43
CA TYR A 132 11.66 29.42 -17.67
C TYR A 132 12.86 29.46 -18.61
N SER A 133 12.75 30.19 -19.72
CA SER A 133 13.85 30.45 -20.64
C SER A 133 13.82 31.91 -21.07
N GLY A 134 14.92 32.64 -20.86
CA GLY A 134 15.01 34.07 -21.20
C GLY A 134 13.91 34.94 -20.56
N GLY A 135 13.43 34.58 -19.36
CA GLY A 135 12.34 35.28 -18.67
C GLY A 135 10.92 34.91 -19.14
N SER A 136 10.78 34.14 -20.21
CA SER A 136 9.50 33.62 -20.69
C SER A 136 9.18 32.28 -20.02
N PHE A 137 7.91 32.08 -19.66
CA PHE A 137 7.40 30.84 -19.12
C PHE A 137 6.70 30.03 -20.22
N THR A 138 7.14 28.79 -20.44
CA THR A 138 6.49 27.83 -21.34
C THR A 138 5.85 26.72 -20.53
N LEU A 139 4.55 26.48 -20.73
CA LEU A 139 3.80 25.45 -20.02
C LEU A 139 4.30 24.04 -20.38
N ASN A 140 4.35 23.15 -19.39
CA ASN A 140 4.61 21.74 -19.60
C ASN A 140 3.30 21.05 -20.08
N PRO A 141 3.25 20.49 -21.30
CA PRO A 141 2.04 19.84 -21.83
C PRO A 141 1.65 18.56 -21.07
N GLU A 142 2.58 17.93 -20.38
CA GLU A 142 2.34 16.70 -19.60
C GLU A 142 1.69 17.01 -18.23
N LYS A 143 1.68 18.28 -17.81
CA LYS A 143 1.11 18.72 -16.54
C LYS A 143 0.08 19.81 -16.74
N SER A 144 -1.19 19.43 -16.61
CA SER A 144 -2.30 20.38 -16.62
C SER A 144 -2.18 21.39 -15.49
N ALA A 145 -2.52 22.64 -15.78
CA ALA A 145 -2.68 23.68 -14.77
C ALA A 145 -3.72 23.25 -13.71
N LYS A 146 -3.47 23.60 -12.45
CA LYS A 146 -4.34 23.29 -11.33
C LYS A 146 -4.85 24.56 -10.70
N THR A 147 -6.15 24.62 -10.49
CA THR A 147 -6.84 25.76 -9.91
C THR A 147 -7.30 25.40 -8.50
N ILE A 148 -7.04 26.28 -7.55
CA ILE A 148 -7.27 26.08 -6.12
C ILE A 148 -8.10 27.26 -5.64
N SER A 149 -9.31 26.99 -5.15
CA SER A 149 -10.16 28.02 -4.55
C SER A 149 -9.81 28.17 -3.07
N ILE A 150 -9.56 29.41 -2.68
CA ILE A 150 -9.40 29.84 -1.29
C ILE A 150 -10.72 30.45 -0.86
N ALA A 151 -11.52 29.66 -0.14
CA ALA A 151 -12.76 30.15 0.44
C ALA A 151 -12.51 31.25 1.49
N SER A 152 -13.49 32.10 1.74
CA SER A 152 -13.41 33.18 2.73
C SER A 152 -13.07 32.70 4.15
N GLY A 153 -13.50 31.49 4.53
CA GLY A 153 -13.11 30.84 5.79
C GLY A 153 -11.65 30.36 5.86
N GLN A 154 -10.97 30.31 4.72
CA GLN A 154 -9.58 29.86 4.56
C GLN A 154 -8.61 31.00 4.23
N ALA A 155 -9.06 32.26 4.32
CA ALA A 155 -8.29 33.44 3.93
C ALA A 155 -7.07 33.76 4.82
N SER A 156 -6.67 32.87 5.74
CA SER A 156 -5.46 33.04 6.54
C SER A 156 -4.25 32.36 5.88
N LEU A 157 -3.04 32.76 6.24
CA LEU A 157 -1.81 32.11 5.77
C LEU A 157 -1.83 30.58 5.99
N ALA A 158 -2.29 30.14 7.16
CA ALA A 158 -2.50 28.74 7.48
C ALA A 158 -3.58 28.10 6.60
N GLY A 159 -4.70 28.81 6.38
CA GLY A 159 -5.79 28.34 5.53
C GLY A 159 -5.38 28.14 4.07
N VAL A 160 -4.54 29.04 3.53
CA VAL A 160 -3.98 28.91 2.17
C VAL A 160 -3.02 27.73 2.07
N ARG A 161 -2.13 27.53 3.05
CA ARG A 161 -1.26 26.33 3.11
C ARG A 161 -2.11 25.06 3.04
N ASP A 162 -3.16 25.00 3.87
CA ASP A 162 -4.00 23.81 3.99
C ASP A 162 -4.81 23.58 2.70
N ALA A 163 -5.33 24.64 2.08
CA ALA A 163 -5.99 24.56 0.79
C ALA A 163 -5.06 24.06 -0.33
N ILE A 164 -3.82 24.55 -0.39
CA ILE A 164 -2.83 24.08 -1.39
C ILE A 164 -2.52 22.59 -1.21
N ASN A 165 -2.30 22.15 0.03
CA ASN A 165 -1.99 20.76 0.32
C ASN A 165 -3.20 19.84 0.10
N ALA A 166 -4.42 20.29 0.39
CA ALA A 166 -5.65 19.54 0.16
C ALA A 166 -5.99 19.39 -1.33
N ALA A 167 -5.61 20.35 -2.17
CA ALA A 167 -5.88 20.34 -3.60
C ALA A 167 -5.05 19.31 -4.40
N ASP A 168 -4.01 18.71 -3.77
CA ASP A 168 -3.06 17.80 -4.40
C ASP A 168 -2.55 18.27 -5.78
N ALA A 169 -2.25 19.56 -5.87
CA ALA A 169 -1.96 20.23 -7.14
C ALA A 169 -0.52 20.01 -7.66
N GLY A 170 0.14 18.91 -7.27
CA GLY A 170 1.55 18.63 -7.65
C GLY A 170 2.59 19.49 -6.91
N VAL A 171 2.18 20.26 -5.91
CA VAL A 171 3.04 21.04 -5.01
C VAL A 171 2.81 20.66 -3.55
N SER A 172 3.70 21.11 -2.66
CA SER A 172 3.50 21.12 -1.21
C SER A 172 3.72 22.52 -0.66
N ALA A 173 2.85 22.93 0.25
CA ALA A 173 2.94 24.20 0.95
C ALA A 173 3.34 23.99 2.41
N SER A 174 4.23 24.83 2.91
CA SER A 174 4.66 24.86 4.32
C SER A 174 4.79 26.29 4.80
N ILE A 175 4.65 26.51 6.10
CA ILE A 175 4.91 27.82 6.71
C ILE A 175 6.18 27.69 7.54
N ILE A 176 7.14 28.57 7.28
CA ILE A 176 8.41 28.62 7.99
C ILE A 176 8.47 29.95 8.74
N ASN A 177 8.81 29.90 10.03
CA ASN A 177 9.21 31.08 10.78
C ASN A 177 10.73 31.22 10.69
N ASP A 178 11.21 32.30 10.06
CA ASP A 178 12.64 32.55 9.85
C ASP A 178 13.29 33.41 10.96
N GLY A 179 12.55 33.66 12.04
CA GLY A 179 12.94 34.54 13.15
C GLY A 179 12.55 36.00 12.94
N SER A 180 12.22 36.41 11.72
CA SER A 180 11.69 37.74 11.39
C SER A 180 10.19 37.76 11.14
N GLY A 181 9.60 36.59 10.89
CA GLY A 181 8.17 36.37 10.75
C GLY A 181 7.87 35.06 10.01
N TYR A 182 6.62 34.89 9.60
CA TYR A 182 6.15 33.68 8.93
C TYR A 182 6.16 33.85 7.42
N ARG A 183 6.60 32.82 6.69
CA ARG A 183 6.58 32.78 5.22
C ARG A 183 5.92 31.52 4.72
N LEU A 184 5.10 31.64 3.68
CA LEU A 184 4.62 30.51 2.91
C LEU A 184 5.72 30.06 1.95
N VAL A 185 6.07 28.78 1.98
CA VAL A 185 6.97 28.14 1.03
C VAL A 185 6.19 27.10 0.26
N VAL A 186 6.15 27.27 -1.06
CA VAL A 186 5.52 26.33 -2.00
C VAL A 186 6.63 25.63 -2.78
N ALA A 187 6.68 24.31 -2.70
CA ALA A 187 7.66 23.47 -3.37
C ALA A 187 6.98 22.57 -4.41
N SER A 188 7.61 22.39 -5.57
CA SER A 188 7.20 21.33 -6.51
C SER A 188 7.44 19.97 -5.89
N LYS A 189 6.51 19.01 -6.08
CA LYS A 189 6.73 17.60 -5.68
C LYS A 189 7.77 16.92 -6.56
N ASP A 190 7.88 17.33 -7.82
CA ASP A 190 8.81 16.77 -8.79
C ASP A 190 9.99 17.69 -9.06
N ALA A 191 11.16 17.10 -9.23
CA ALA A 191 12.39 17.80 -9.58
C ALA A 191 12.52 18.02 -11.10
N GLY A 192 13.37 18.96 -11.49
CA GLY A 192 13.72 19.21 -12.90
C GLY A 192 13.13 20.48 -13.48
N LEU A 193 13.72 20.95 -14.57
CA LEU A 193 13.42 22.27 -15.15
C LEU A 193 11.99 22.39 -15.71
N ALA A 194 11.41 21.28 -16.19
CA ALA A 194 10.04 21.23 -16.71
C ALA A 194 8.96 21.27 -15.60
N ASN A 195 9.38 21.28 -14.34
CA ASN A 195 8.53 21.37 -13.15
C ASN A 195 8.68 22.74 -12.46
N ALA A 196 9.15 23.75 -13.19
CA ALA A 196 9.18 25.11 -12.67
C ALA A 196 7.75 25.63 -12.45
N LEU A 197 7.55 26.36 -11.35
CA LEU A 197 6.26 26.83 -10.89
C LEU A 197 6.01 28.25 -11.38
N LYS A 198 4.82 28.45 -11.97
CA LYS A 198 4.19 29.76 -12.11
C LYS A 198 2.89 29.74 -11.32
N ILE A 199 2.78 30.61 -10.33
CA ILE A 199 1.57 30.79 -9.52
C ILE A 199 0.96 32.12 -9.93
N SER A 200 -0.30 32.09 -10.33
CA SER A 200 -1.10 33.29 -10.62
C SER A 200 -2.31 33.32 -9.71
N VAL A 201 -2.67 34.50 -9.21
CA VAL A 201 -3.81 34.69 -8.31
C VAL A 201 -4.86 35.50 -9.05
N ALA A 202 -6.12 35.14 -8.87
CA ALA A 202 -7.26 35.98 -9.17
C ALA A 202 -7.98 36.22 -7.84
N ASP A 203 -7.86 37.45 -7.32
CA ASP A 203 -8.56 37.87 -6.10
C ASP A 203 -10.01 38.24 -6.42
N ASP A 204 -10.91 38.00 -5.46
CA ASP A 204 -12.29 38.43 -5.50
C ASP A 204 -12.45 39.93 -5.15
N ASP A 205 -11.46 40.55 -4.49
CA ASP A 205 -11.52 41.95 -4.03
C ASP A 205 -10.63 42.96 -4.81
N ALA A 206 -9.85 42.47 -5.77
CA ALA A 206 -8.96 43.24 -6.66
C ALA A 206 -7.81 44.03 -5.98
N ASN A 207 -7.48 43.75 -4.72
CA ASN A 207 -6.28 44.29 -4.07
C ASN A 207 -5.20 43.20 -3.96
N ASP A 208 -4.09 43.39 -4.69
CA ASP A 208 -2.89 42.55 -4.56
C ASP A 208 -2.20 42.86 -3.20
N THR A 209 -2.60 42.17 -2.12
CA THR A 209 -1.93 42.26 -0.79
C THR A 209 -1.04 41.06 -0.48
#